data_AF-A0A432UTS6-F1
#
_entry.id   AF-A0A432UTS6-F1
#
_cell.length_a   1.000
_cell.length_b   1.000
_cell.length_c   1.000
_cell.angle_alpha   90.00
_cell.angle_beta   90.00
_cell.angle_gamma   90.00
#
_symmetry.space_group_name_H-M   'P 1'
#
loop_
_entity.id
_entity.type
_entity.pdbx_description
1 polymer ?
#
loop_
_entity_poly.entity_id
_entity_poly.type
_entity_poly.pdbx_seq_one_letter_code
_entity_poly.pdbx_strand_id
1 'polypeptide(L)'
;VTTPSLALALLLFTMVSPVFTFLLQPLMAWHSRKNEFEADSYAAQQTNPQDLITALIKLYEENASTLTPDELHSRFYDSHPPALERIKHLQMEQ
;
A
#
# COMPACT_ATOMS: atom_id res chain seq x y z
N VAL A 1 18.89 -9.44 -39.80
CA VAL A 1 18.13 -8.43 -39.03
C VAL A 1 19.13 -7.68 -38.17
N THR A 2 19.59 -6.49 -38.61
CA THR A 2 20.70 -5.75 -37.96
C THR A 2 20.31 -4.32 -37.56
N THR A 3 19.08 -3.89 -37.81
CA THR A 3 18.59 -2.59 -37.38
C THR A 3 18.13 -2.65 -35.92
N PRO A 4 18.69 -1.83 -35.02
CA PRO A 4 18.21 -1.77 -33.64
C PRO A 4 16.75 -1.32 -33.62
N SER A 5 15.92 -2.04 -32.86
CA SER A 5 14.49 -1.74 -32.72
C SER A 5 14.22 -1.16 -31.33
N LEU A 6 13.73 0.07 -31.28
CA LEU A 6 13.34 0.71 -30.02
C LEU A 6 12.22 -0.07 -29.32
N ALA A 7 11.28 -0.65 -30.08
CA ALA A 7 10.22 -1.48 -29.54
C ALA A 7 10.77 -2.74 -28.84
N LEU A 8 11.78 -3.38 -29.44
CA LEU A 8 12.45 -4.53 -28.84
C LEU A 8 13.25 -4.11 -27.60
N ALA A 9 13.93 -2.97 -27.64
CA ALA A 9 14.66 -2.44 -26.50
C ALA A 9 13.73 -2.12 -25.32
N LEU A 10 12.58 -1.48 -25.56
CA LEU A 10 11.58 -1.19 -24.54
C LEU A 10 11.01 -2.48 -23.95
N LEU A 11 10.68 -3.46 -24.78
CA LEU A 11 10.18 -4.76 -24.32
C LEU A 11 11.19 -5.43 -23.38
N LEU A 12 12.45 -5.53 -23.79
CA LEU A 12 13.51 -6.13 -22.98
C LEU A 12 13.75 -5.34 -21.68
N PHE A 13 13.75 -4.01 -21.76
CA PHE A 13 13.86 -3.13 -20.60
C PHE A 13 12.73 -3.39 -19.59
N THR A 14 11.46 -3.40 -20.04
CA THR A 14 10.31 -3.66 -19.16
C THR A 14 10.34 -5.06 -18.57
N MET A 15 10.84 -6.05 -19.31
CA MET A 15 10.91 -7.45 -18.86
C MET A 15 11.96 -7.63 -17.75
N VAL A 16 13.09 -6.93 -17.82
CA VAL A 16 14.19 -7.06 -16.84
C VAL A 16 14.01 -6.10 -15.65
N SER A 17 13.28 -4.99 -15.83
CA SER A 17 13.06 -3.98 -14.78
C SER A 17 12.63 -4.55 -13.41
N PRO A 18 11.68 -5.50 -13.30
CA PRO A 18 11.25 -6.06 -12.01
C PRO A 18 12.38 -6.67 -11.18
N VAL A 19 13.39 -7.25 -11.83
CA VAL A 19 14.55 -7.86 -11.13
C VAL A 19 15.34 -6.79 -10.37
N PHE A 20 15.44 -5.60 -10.95
CA PHE A 20 16.14 -4.47 -10.33
C PHE A 20 15.27 -3.71 -9.33
N THR A 21 13.96 -3.64 -9.56
CA THR A 21 13.04 -2.90 -8.69
C THR A 21 12.51 -3.70 -7.51
N PHE A 22 12.68 -5.03 -7.50
CA PHE A 22 12.24 -5.91 -6.39
C PHE A 22 12.72 -5.41 -5.02
N LEU A 23 13.99 -5.03 -4.88
CA LEU A 23 14.54 -4.53 -3.61
C LEU A 23 14.05 -3.13 -3.24
N LEU A 24 13.51 -2.36 -4.20
CA LEU A 24 12.92 -1.05 -3.95
C LEU A 24 11.47 -1.14 -3.47
N GLN A 25 10.78 -2.26 -3.72
CA GLN A 25 9.39 -2.47 -3.30
C GLN A 25 9.15 -2.19 -1.81
N PRO A 26 9.90 -2.76 -0.85
CA PRO A 26 9.66 -2.51 0.58
C PRO A 26 9.90 -1.06 0.98
N LEU A 27 10.81 -0.33 0.31
CA LEU A 27 11.04 1.09 0.58
C LEU A 27 9.85 1.94 0.11
N MET A 28 9.32 1.63 -1.07
CA MET A 28 8.13 2.30 -1.61
C MET A 28 6.89 1.98 -0.78
N ALA A 29 6.70 0.71 -0.41
CA ALA A 29 5.62 0.27 0.48
C ALA A 29 5.70 1.00 1.84
N TRP A 30 6.89 1.07 2.45
CA TRP A 30 7.08 1.81 3.70
C TRP A 30 6.70 3.29 3.59
N HIS A 31 7.16 3.97 2.53
CA HIS A 31 6.84 5.38 2.32
C HIS A 31 5.33 5.59 2.11
N SER A 32 4.71 4.73 1.29
CA SER A 32 3.25 4.76 1.05
C SER A 32 2.46 4.53 2.34
N ARG A 33 2.87 3.55 3.15
CA ARG A 33 2.21 3.25 4.44
C ARG A 33 2.30 4.42 5.42
N LYS A 34 3.43 5.12 5.46
CA LYS A 34 3.59 6.35 6.26
C LYS A 34 2.58 7.42 5.83
N ASN A 35 2.43 7.62 4.51
CA ASN A 35 1.49 8.60 3.98
C ASN A 35 0.03 8.23 4.30
N GLU A 36 -0.31 6.95 4.33
CA GLU A 36 -1.65 6.50 4.76
C GLU A 36 -1.93 6.85 6.23
N PHE A 37 -0.97 6.65 7.14
CA PHE A 37 -1.15 7.05 8.54
C PHE A 37 -1.27 8.57 8.69
N GLU A 38 -0.45 9.34 7.96
CA GLU A 38 -0.54 10.81 7.96
C GLU A 38 -1.90 11.30 7.43
N ALA A 39 -2.45 10.63 6.41
CA ALA A 39 -3.78 10.92 5.87
C ALA A 39 -4.90 10.57 6.87
N ASP A 40 -4.78 9.44 7.57
CA ASP A 40 -5.72 9.03 8.63
C ASP A 40 -5.73 10.03 9.79
N SER A 41 -4.56 10.45 10.28
CA SER A 41 -4.45 11.47 11.32
C SER A 41 -5.05 12.80 10.87
N TYR A 42 -4.81 13.19 9.61
CA TYR A 42 -5.43 14.39 9.06
C TYR A 42 -6.95 14.29 9.03
N ALA A 43 -7.51 13.18 8.52
CA ALA A 43 -8.95 12.96 8.49
C ALA A 43 -9.56 12.98 9.90
N ALA A 44 -8.92 12.33 10.87
CA ALA A 44 -9.34 12.32 12.28
C ALA A 44 -9.37 13.73 12.92
N GLN A 45 -8.53 14.65 12.43
CA GLN A 45 -8.55 16.05 12.89
C GLN A 45 -9.65 16.88 12.21
N GLN A 46 -10.07 16.51 11.00
CA GLN A 46 -11.06 17.27 10.22
C GLN A 46 -12.50 16.77 10.42
N THR A 47 -12.69 15.49 10.76
CA THR A 47 -13.99 14.83 10.90
C THR A 47 -14.01 13.88 12.08
N ASN A 48 -15.16 13.27 12.37
CA ASN A 48 -15.26 12.28 13.44
C ASN A 48 -14.45 11.02 13.08
N PRO A 49 -13.43 10.65 13.88
CA PRO A 49 -12.59 9.47 13.61
C PRO A 49 -13.38 8.15 13.56
N GLN A 50 -14.52 8.08 14.27
CA GLN A 50 -15.38 6.89 14.28
C GLN A 50 -16.03 6.62 12.92
N ASP A 51 -16.29 7.65 12.13
CA ASP A 51 -16.84 7.50 10.77
C ASP A 51 -15.80 6.84 9.87
N LEU A 52 -14.52 7.22 10.01
CA LEU A 52 -13.41 6.61 9.26
C LEU A 52 -13.18 5.15 9.67
N ILE A 53 -13.19 4.84 10.97
CA ILE A 53 -13.10 3.46 11.46
C ILE A 53 -14.23 2.60 10.87
N THR A 54 -15.46 3.11 10.90
CA THR A 54 -16.64 2.42 10.35
C THR A 54 -16.50 2.20 8.84
N ALA A 55 -16.02 3.21 8.10
CA ALA A 55 -15.78 3.11 6.67
C ALA A 55 -14.71 2.06 6.34
N LEU A 56 -13.61 1.99 7.10
CA LEU A 56 -12.55 0.99 6.91
C LEU A 56 -13.06 -0.44 7.12
N ILE A 57 -13.84 -0.67 8.18
CA ILE A 57 -14.44 -1.99 8.46
C ILE A 57 -15.34 -2.41 7.30
N LYS A 58 -16.26 -1.52 6.90
CA LYS A 58 -17.20 -1.79 5.80
C LYS A 58 -16.46 -2.07 4.48
N LEU A 59 -15.43 -1.29 4.17
CA LEU A 59 -14.64 -1.46 2.96
C LEU A 59 -13.92 -2.83 2.93
N TYR A 60 -13.39 -3.28 4.06
CA TYR A 60 -12.74 -4.59 4.15
C TYR A 60 -13.73 -5.74 4.07
N GLU A 61 -14.90 -5.60 4.69
CA GLU A 61 -16.00 -6.56 4.60
C GLU A 61 -16.49 -6.71 3.16
N GLU A 62 -16.80 -5.59 2.50
CA GLU A 62 -17.32 -5.59 1.12
C GLU A 62 -16.30 -6.10 0.10
N ASN A 63 -15.01 -5.85 0.32
CA ASN A 63 -13.94 -6.35 -0.55
C ASN A 63 -13.48 -7.78 -0.22
N ALA A 64 -14.08 -8.44 0.79
CA ALA A 64 -13.62 -9.74 1.31
C ALA A 64 -12.10 -9.77 1.55
N SER A 65 -11.55 -8.65 2.02
CA SER A 65 -10.12 -8.48 2.22
C SER A 65 -9.64 -9.29 3.41
N THR A 66 -8.41 -9.83 3.34
CA THR A 66 -7.84 -10.56 4.47
C THR A 66 -7.71 -9.65 5.69
N LEU A 67 -8.28 -10.06 6.81
CA LEU A 67 -8.16 -9.34 8.09
C LEU A 67 -6.85 -9.66 8.81
N THR A 68 -6.15 -10.71 8.38
CA THR A 68 -4.91 -11.20 8.99
C THR A 68 -3.87 -11.53 7.90
N PRO A 69 -3.43 -10.53 7.10
CA PRO A 69 -2.31 -10.75 6.20
C PRO A 69 -1.05 -11.11 7.01
N ASP A 70 -0.17 -11.90 6.41
CA ASP A 70 1.15 -12.15 6.98
C ASP A 70 1.95 -10.83 7.05
N GLU A 71 2.60 -10.58 8.18
CA GLU A 71 3.27 -9.31 8.45
C GLU A 71 4.44 -9.05 7.49
N LEU A 72 5.23 -10.08 7.15
CA LEU A 72 6.38 -9.93 6.27
C LEU A 72 5.92 -9.69 4.84
N HIS A 73 4.92 -10.46 4.40
CA HIS A 73 4.29 -10.24 3.10
C HIS A 73 3.75 -8.80 2.99
N SER A 74 2.97 -8.38 3.99
CA SER A 74 2.33 -7.05 3.96
C SER A 74 3.35 -5.92 3.96
N ARG A 75 4.40 -6.02 4.79
CA ARG A 75 5.49 -5.02 4.81
C ARG A 75 6.26 -4.91 3.49
N PHE A 76 6.29 -5.97 2.70
CA PHE A 76 7.04 -6.01 1.45
C PHE A 76 6.19 -5.57 0.25
N TYR A 77 4.95 -6.04 0.16
CA TYR A 77 4.11 -5.91 -1.03
C TYR A 77 2.97 -4.90 -0.90
N ASP A 78 2.41 -4.73 0.30
CA ASP A 78 1.21 -3.91 0.45
C ASP A 78 1.59 -2.43 0.54
N SER A 79 1.06 -1.62 -0.38
CA SER A 79 1.23 -0.16 -0.35
C SER A 79 0.45 0.49 0.80
N HIS A 80 -0.52 -0.22 1.37
CA HIS A 80 -1.35 0.25 2.48
C HIS A 80 -1.17 -0.67 3.69
N PRO A 81 -1.16 -0.12 4.92
CA PRO A 81 -1.19 -0.95 6.12
C PRO A 81 -2.55 -1.67 6.22
N PRO A 82 -2.59 -2.89 6.79
CA PRO A 82 -3.83 -3.60 7.08
C PRO A 82 -4.82 -2.74 7.86
N ALA A 83 -6.13 -2.88 7.61
CA ALA A 83 -7.15 -2.09 8.30
C ALA A 83 -7.05 -2.16 9.82
N LEU A 84 -6.71 -3.32 10.38
CA LEU A 84 -6.54 -3.46 11.83
C LEU A 84 -5.42 -2.57 12.38
N GLU A 85 -4.33 -2.36 11.63
CA GLU A 85 -3.27 -1.43 12.05
C GLU A 85 -3.75 0.02 12.02
N ARG A 86 -4.50 0.40 10.98
CA ARG A 86 -5.07 1.75 10.83
C ARG A 86 -6.10 2.06 11.91
N ILE A 87 -7.00 1.12 12.18
CA ILE A 87 -8.01 1.26 13.24
C ILE A 87 -7.35 1.39 14.60
N LYS A 88 -6.32 0.57 14.89
CA LYS A 88 -5.53 0.71 16.14
C LYS A 88 -4.89 2.08 16.24
N HIS A 89 -4.29 2.59 15.15
CA HIS A 89 -3.71 3.92 15.12
C HIS A 89 -4.74 5.01 15.47
N LEU A 90 -5.88 5.01 14.78
CA LEU A 90 -6.98 5.94 15.00
C LEU A 90 -7.61 5.86 16.40
N GLN A 91 -7.54 4.70 17.05
CA GLN A 91 -8.00 4.51 18.43
C GLN A 91 -7.00 5.03 19.47
N MET A 92 -5.70 5.01 19.17
CA MET A 92 -4.65 5.53 20.06
C MET A 92 -4.50 7.06 19.97
N GLU A 93 -4.92 7.66 18.85
CA GLU A 93 -4.91 9.11 18.64
C GLU A 93 -6.13 9.84 19.26
N GLN A 94 -7.14 9.10 19.74
CA GLN A 94 -8.29 9.63 20.50
C GLN A 94 -7.94 9.83 21.97
#